data_AF-A0A7X3RL30-F1
#
_entry.id   AF-A0A7X3RL30-F1
#
_cell.length_a   1.000
_cell.length_b   1.000
_cell.length_c   1.000
_cell.angle_alpha   90.00
_cell.angle_beta   90.00
_cell.angle_gamma   90.00
#
_symmetry.space_group_name_H-M   'P 1'
#
loop_
_entity.id
_entity.type
_entity.pdbx_description
1 polymer ?
#
loop_
_entity_poly.entity_id
_entity_poly.type
_entity_poly.pdbx_seq_one_letter_code
_entity_poly.pdbx_strand_id
1 'polypeptide(L)'
;MKITDIEVITFRTPGGRSRPSKWGYGIWGEEQKESASSIFKIATDEGLEGYMVGGDRRYLEGPIKRLLIGEDPLAREKIWN
;
A
#
# COMPACT_ATOMS: atom_id res chain seq x y z
N MET A 1 4.52 -16.03 -14.95
CA MET A 1 4.38 -15.13 -13.81
C MET A 1 2.92 -14.76 -13.58
N LYS A 2 2.40 -15.09 -12.41
CA LYS A 2 1.05 -14.73 -11.93
C LYS A 2 1.11 -14.24 -10.49
N ILE A 3 0.26 -13.30 -10.15
CA ILE A 3 0.08 -12.85 -8.76
C ILE A 3 -0.60 -13.97 -7.97
N THR A 4 0.01 -14.39 -6.86
CA THR A 4 -0.48 -15.48 -6.00
C THR A 4 -1.04 -14.99 -4.69
N ASP A 5 -0.50 -13.89 -4.17
CA ASP A 5 -1.01 -13.29 -2.94
C ASP A 5 -0.77 -11.78 -2.93
N ILE A 6 -1.62 -11.10 -2.16
CA ILE A 6 -1.41 -9.71 -1.79
C ILE A 6 -1.73 -9.51 -0.31
N GLU A 7 -0.94 -8.69 0.36
CA GLU A 7 -1.04 -8.41 1.79
C GLU A 7 -0.79 -6.94 2.11
N VAL A 8 -1.44 -6.43 3.17
CA VAL A 8 -1.14 -5.11 3.73
C VAL A 8 -0.50 -5.28 5.10
N ILE A 9 0.77 -4.91 5.19
CA ILE A 9 1.56 -4.95 6.42
C ILE A 9 1.41 -3.62 7.13
N THR A 10 0.77 -3.61 8.30
CA THR A 10 0.62 -2.39 9.13
C THR A 10 1.69 -2.35 10.21
N PHE A 11 2.35 -1.20 10.38
CA PHE A 11 3.38 -0.98 11.38
C PHE A 11 3.25 0.42 11.98
N ARG A 12 3.90 0.65 13.13
CA ARG A 12 3.93 1.96 13.77
C ARG A 12 5.21 2.70 13.39
N THR A 13 5.07 3.98 13.09
CA THR A 13 6.18 4.89 12.84
C THR A 13 6.21 5.98 13.90
N PRO A 14 7.40 6.41 14.36
CA PRO A 14 7.53 7.62 15.16
C PRO A 14 6.86 8.78 14.44
N GLY A 15 6.21 9.66 15.20
CA GLY A 15 5.52 10.80 14.62
C GLY A 15 6.50 11.80 14.02
N GLY A 16 6.28 12.17 12.76
CA GLY A 16 7.02 13.25 12.12
C GLY A 16 6.54 14.63 12.54
N ARG A 17 7.33 15.66 12.21
CA ARG A 17 6.94 17.07 12.39
C ARG A 17 6.06 17.62 11.27
N SER A 18 5.92 16.87 10.18
CA SER A 18 5.11 17.26 9.02
C SER A 18 3.68 16.76 9.17
N ARG A 19 2.70 17.66 9.06
CA ARG A 19 1.27 17.34 9.07
C ARG A 19 0.52 18.05 7.95
N PRO A 20 -0.58 17.48 7.43
CA PRO A 20 -1.45 18.18 6.50
C PRO A 20 -2.13 19.37 7.18
N SER A 21 -2.24 20.48 6.47
CA SER A 21 -3.09 21.60 6.82
C SER A 21 -4.56 21.29 6.47
N LYS A 22 -5.48 22.12 6.99
CA LYS A 22 -6.89 22.08 6.56
C LYS A 22 -7.10 22.36 5.06
N TRP A 23 -6.08 22.84 4.37
CA TRP A 23 -6.08 23.17 2.94
C TRP A 23 -5.28 22.17 2.10
N GLY A 24 -4.80 21.07 2.69
CA GLY A 24 -4.16 19.96 1.98
C GLY A 24 -2.65 20.07 1.78
N TYR A 25 -2.03 21.25 1.98
CA TYR A 25 -0.56 21.37 1.95
C TYR A 25 0.08 20.95 3.29
N GLY A 26 1.35 20.51 3.25
CA GLY A 26 2.11 20.14 4.44
C GLY A 26 2.55 21.37 5.25
N ILE A 27 2.42 21.29 6.58
CA ILE A 27 2.94 22.26 7.53
C ILE A 27 3.95 21.55 8.41
N TRP A 28 5.09 22.22 8.63
CA TRP A 28 6.05 21.82 9.65
C TRP A 28 5.63 22.35 11.02
N GLY A 29 5.59 21.49 12.03
CA GLY A 29 5.14 21.85 13.37
C GLY A 29 5.75 20.99 14.46
N GLU A 30 5.01 20.86 15.55
CA GLU A 30 5.38 20.00 16.68
C GLU A 30 5.45 18.53 16.27
N GLU A 31 6.24 17.77 17.04
CA GLU A 31 6.36 16.33 16.86
C GLU A 31 5.02 15.67 17.11
N GLN A 32 4.56 14.89 16.13
CA GLN A 32 3.30 14.20 16.24
C GLN A 32 3.44 12.94 17.10
N LYS A 33 2.28 12.42 17.53
CA LYS A 33 2.22 11.08 18.14
C LYS A 33 2.59 10.03 17.09
N GLU A 34 2.97 8.84 17.57
CA GLU A 34 3.15 7.68 16.71
C GLU A 34 1.93 7.48 15.80
N SER A 35 2.20 7.21 14.53
CA SER A 35 1.18 6.96 13.51
C SER A 35 1.28 5.52 13.01
N ALA A 36 0.15 4.96 12.59
CA ALA A 36 0.14 3.72 11.83
C ALA A 36 0.43 4.02 10.36
N SER A 37 1.39 3.29 9.80
CA SER A 37 1.72 3.28 8.38
C SER A 37 1.50 1.88 7.82
N SER A 38 1.32 1.77 6.51
CA SER A 38 1.14 0.49 5.82
C SER A 38 2.14 0.29 4.70
N ILE A 39 2.46 -0.96 4.40
CA ILE A 39 3.15 -1.40 3.19
C ILE A 39 2.21 -2.38 2.49
N PHE A 40 1.94 -2.11 1.23
CA PHE A 40 1.29 -3.05 0.33
C PHE A 40 2.35 -3.94 -0.31
N LYS A 41 2.12 -5.25 -0.24
CA LYS A 41 2.98 -6.26 -0.84
C LYS A 41 2.20 -7.16 -1.78
N ILE A 42 2.83 -7.51 -2.89
CA ILE A 42 2.35 -8.49 -3.88
C ILE A 42 3.40 -9.61 -3.98
N ALA A 43 2.95 -10.85 -4.04
CA ALA A 43 3.79 -12.02 -4.30
C ALA A 43 3.36 -12.75 -5.58
N THR A 44 4.30 -13.39 -6.26
CA THR A 44 4.06 -14.17 -7.49
C THR A 44 4.34 -15.66 -7.32
N ASP A 45 3.90 -16.45 -8.29
CA ASP A 45 4.16 -17.89 -8.40
C ASP A 45 5.64 -18.24 -8.62
N GLU A 46 6.43 -17.28 -9.08
CA GLU A 46 7.88 -17.40 -9.29
C GLU A 46 8.69 -16.94 -8.06
N GLY A 47 8.02 -16.59 -6.95
CA GLY A 47 8.66 -16.14 -5.71
C GLY A 47 9.16 -14.69 -5.74
N LEU A 48 8.72 -13.89 -6.74
CA LEU A 48 9.03 -12.48 -6.81
C LEU A 48 8.05 -11.67 -5.96
N GLU A 49 8.55 -10.60 -5.35
CA GLU A 49 7.77 -9.74 -4.47
C GLU A 49 7.87 -8.27 -4.89
N GLY A 50 6.75 -7.55 -4.83
CA GLY A 50 6.66 -6.13 -5.08
C GLY A 50 6.14 -5.39 -3.85
N TYR A 51 6.66 -4.18 -3.61
CA TYR A 51 6.38 -3.40 -2.41
C TYR A 51 6.01 -1.95 -2.74
N MET A 52 5.04 -1.40 -2.02
CA MET A 52 4.63 0.00 -2.12
C MET A 52 4.21 0.53 -0.74
N VAL A 53 4.62 1.74 -0.40
CA VAL A 53 4.25 2.37 0.88
C VAL A 53 2.83 2.93 0.79
N GLY A 54 1.99 2.54 1.75
CA GLY A 54 0.60 2.92 1.85
C GLY A 54 -0.33 1.74 1.53
N GLY A 55 -1.55 2.09 1.15
CA GLY A 55 -2.61 1.14 0.89
C GLY A 55 -3.55 0.96 2.08
N ASP A 56 -4.84 0.88 1.78
CA ASP A 56 -5.90 0.60 2.75
C ASP A 56 -6.26 -0.89 2.69
N ARG A 57 -6.03 -1.59 3.81
CA ARG A 57 -6.32 -3.02 3.97
C ARG A 57 -7.73 -3.39 3.53
N ARG A 58 -8.72 -2.53 3.79
CA ARG A 58 -10.14 -2.82 3.49
C ARG A 58 -10.39 -3.00 1.99
N TYR A 59 -9.70 -2.23 1.16
CA TYR A 59 -9.83 -2.31 -0.29
C TYR A 59 -8.88 -3.33 -0.90
N LEU A 60 -7.62 -3.33 -0.44
CA LEU A 60 -6.58 -4.18 -0.99
C LEU A 60 -6.86 -5.65 -0.71
N GLU A 61 -7.04 -6.05 0.55
CA GLU A 61 -7.35 -7.45 0.90
C GLU A 61 -8.82 -7.83 0.60
N GLY A 62 -9.65 -6.87 0.20
CA GLY A 62 -11.05 -7.07 -0.15
C GLY A 62 -11.28 -7.22 -1.66
N PRO A 63 -11.94 -6.25 -2.34
CA PRO A 63 -12.26 -6.34 -3.76
C PRO A 63 -11.03 -6.44 -4.66
N ILE A 64 -9.94 -5.72 -4.36
CA ILE A 64 -8.75 -5.67 -5.22
C ILE A 64 -8.04 -7.03 -5.25
N LYS A 65 -7.97 -7.75 -4.12
CA LYS A 65 -7.42 -9.11 -4.07
C LYS A 65 -8.08 -10.03 -5.07
N ARG A 66 -9.40 -9.98 -5.20
CA ARG A 66 -10.12 -10.83 -6.16
C ARG A 66 -9.84 -10.48 -7.62
N LEU A 67 -9.47 -9.23 -7.91
CA LEU A 67 -9.14 -8.77 -9.27
C LEU A 67 -7.70 -9.11 -9.66
N LEU A 68 -6.76 -9.07 -8.71
CA LEU A 68 -5.34 -9.23 -9.00
C LEU A 68 -4.86 -10.68 -9.00
N ILE A 69 -5.45 -11.55 -8.18
CA ILE A 69 -4.98 -12.93 -8.04
C ILE A 69 -5.14 -13.67 -9.37
N GLY A 70 -4.05 -14.28 -9.84
CA GLY A 70 -3.96 -15.01 -11.09
C GLY A 70 -3.62 -14.17 -12.32
N GLU A 71 -3.61 -12.84 -12.22
CA GLU A 71 -3.21 -11.93 -13.30
C GLU A 71 -1.68 -11.85 -13.43
N ASP A 72 -1.21 -11.51 -14.63
CA ASP A 72 0.19 -11.23 -14.90
C ASP A 72 0.56 -9.84 -14.34
N PRO A 73 1.51 -9.72 -13.40
CA PRO A 73 1.89 -8.43 -12.82
C PRO A 73 2.37 -7.39 -13.85
N LEU A 74 2.86 -7.84 -15.02
CA LEU A 74 3.33 -6.94 -16.07
C LEU A 74 2.21 -6.40 -16.96
N ALA A 75 1.00 -6.97 -16.88
CA ALA A 75 -0.20 -6.48 -17.57
C ALA A 75 -0.78 -5.21 -16.90
N ARG A 76 0.09 -4.27 -16.52
CA ARG A 76 -0.21 -3.09 -15.70
C ARG A 76 -1.35 -2.25 -16.26
N GLU A 77 -1.36 -2.01 -17.57
CA GLU A 77 -2.40 -1.21 -18.22
C GLU A 77 -3.78 -1.88 -18.15
N LYS A 78 -3.85 -3.20 -18.30
CA LYS A 78 -5.09 -3.97 -18.14
C LYS A 78 -5.58 -3.95 -16.69
N ILE A 79 -4.66 -4.02 -15.73
CA ILE A 79 -4.98 -4.03 -14.30
C ILE A 79 -5.46 -2.65 -13.83
N TRP A 80 -4.98 -1.57 -14.46
CA TRP A 80 -5.23 -0.21 -14.01
C TRP A 80 -6.48 0.43 -14.62
N ASN A 81 -6.90 0.01 -15.83
CA ASN A 81 -8.13 0.45 -16.50
C ASN A 81 -9.34 -0.43 -16.15
#